data_AF-A0A4D4JX32-F1
#
_entry.id   AF-A0A4D4JX32-F1
#
_cell.length_a   1.000
_cell.length_b   1.000
_cell.length_c   1.000
_cell.angle_alpha   90.00
_cell.angle_beta   90.00
_cell.angle_gamma   90.00
#
_symmetry.space_group_name_H-M   'P 1'
#
loop_
_entity.id
_entity.type
_entity.pdbx_description
1 polymer ?
#
loop_
_entity_poly.entity_id
_entity_poly.type
_entity_poly.pdbx_seq_one_letter_code
_entity_poly.pdbx_strand_id
1 'polypeptide(L)'
;MNSEASTTPEATSNPTPSIPPTTPFEWIGGEDRVHALVERFYDLMDLEPAYAELRAAHGSDLASARQKLFWFLCGWLGGPDHYQSRFGHPRLRMRHMPFSIGIKERDQWVACMDQAMGETGVPTDLRTRLKESFMGTADWMRNRAGA
;
A
#
# COMPACT_ATOMS: atom_id res chain seq x y z
N MET A 1 5.09 17.01 -66.89
CA MET A 1 4.02 16.83 -65.90
C MET A 1 4.48 15.75 -64.96
N ASN A 2 4.92 16.15 -63.78
CA ASN A 2 5.54 15.29 -62.77
C ASN A 2 4.45 14.55 -61.99
N SER A 3 4.70 13.30 -61.62
CA SER A 3 4.06 12.65 -60.45
C SER A 3 4.92 11.47 -60.04
N GLU A 4 5.92 11.73 -59.20
CA GLU A 4 6.60 10.73 -58.40
C GLU A 4 5.74 10.44 -57.16
N ALA A 5 5.40 9.18 -56.94
CA ALA A 5 4.69 8.74 -55.75
C ALA A 5 5.69 8.58 -54.59
N SER A 6 5.68 9.54 -53.66
CA SER A 6 6.37 9.45 -52.37
C SER A 6 5.74 8.35 -51.51
N THR A 7 6.49 7.27 -51.29
CA THR A 7 6.20 6.27 -50.27
C THR A 7 6.75 6.78 -48.94
N THR A 8 5.88 7.02 -47.96
CA THR A 8 6.25 7.35 -46.59
C THR A 8 6.77 6.09 -45.87
N PRO A 9 7.89 6.12 -45.13
CA PRO A 9 8.29 4.99 -44.32
C PRO A 9 7.49 4.96 -43.02
N GLU A 10 6.91 3.79 -42.72
CA GLU A 10 6.25 3.43 -41.47
C GLU A 10 7.27 3.41 -40.33
N ALA A 11 7.09 4.28 -39.34
CA ALA A 11 7.95 4.35 -38.17
C ALA A 11 7.69 3.14 -37.25
N THR A 12 8.56 2.14 -37.32
CA THR A 12 8.64 1.06 -36.33
C THR A 12 8.99 1.67 -34.96
N SER A 13 7.99 1.81 -34.10
CA SER A 13 8.16 2.24 -32.72
C SER A 13 8.75 1.06 -31.92
N ASN A 14 10.07 1.03 -31.79
CA ASN A 14 10.71 0.12 -30.83
C ASN A 14 10.24 0.49 -29.41
N PRO A 15 9.81 -0.47 -28.57
CA PRO A 15 9.52 -0.17 -27.18
C PRO A 15 10.83 0.25 -26.48
N THR A 16 10.82 1.44 -25.92
CA THR A 16 11.91 1.96 -25.08
C THR A 16 12.15 0.97 -23.93
N PRO A 17 13.39 0.58 -23.62
CA PRO A 17 13.66 -0.28 -22.48
C PRO A 17 13.17 0.41 -21.20
N SER A 18 12.19 -0.21 -20.52
CA SER A 18 11.69 0.25 -19.23
C SER A 18 12.81 0.16 -18.20
N ILE A 19 13.18 1.31 -17.62
CA ILE A 19 14.11 1.37 -16.49
C ILE A 19 13.46 0.62 -15.33
N PRO A 20 14.16 -0.32 -14.66
CA PRO A 20 13.60 -1.01 -13.52
C PRO A 20 13.23 -0.01 -12.42
N PRO A 21 12.10 -0.21 -11.71
CA PRO A 21 11.66 0.73 -10.69
C PRO A 21 12.70 0.86 -9.58
N THR A 22 13.00 2.09 -9.18
CA THR A 22 14.03 2.43 -8.20
C THR A 22 13.51 2.27 -6.77
N THR A 23 12.19 2.42 -6.58
CA THR A 23 11.53 2.33 -5.27
C THR A 23 10.33 1.39 -5.31
N PRO A 24 9.90 0.81 -4.16
CA PRO A 24 8.62 0.11 -4.05
C PRO A 24 7.42 0.95 -4.52
N PHE A 25 7.48 2.28 -4.34
CA PHE A 25 6.45 3.22 -4.80
C PHE A 25 6.37 3.29 -6.32
N GLU A 26 7.50 3.35 -7.03
CA GLU A 26 7.51 3.25 -8.49
C GLU A 26 7.06 1.86 -8.96
N TRP A 27 7.47 0.81 -8.24
CA TRP A 27 7.15 -0.57 -8.62
C TRP A 27 5.66 -0.90 -8.46
N ILE A 28 4.98 -0.39 -7.43
CA ILE A 28 3.53 -0.57 -7.27
C ILE A 28 2.73 0.25 -8.30
N GLY A 29 3.35 1.26 -8.93
CA GLY A 29 2.74 2.13 -9.94
C GLY A 29 2.31 3.50 -9.41
N GLY A 30 2.94 3.98 -8.34
CA GLY A 30 2.77 5.34 -7.83
C GLY A 30 1.51 5.58 -7.01
N GLU A 31 1.14 6.86 -6.88
CA GLU A 31 0.17 7.34 -5.89
C GLU A 31 -1.22 6.74 -6.06
N ASP A 32 -1.74 6.68 -7.29
CA ASP A 32 -3.07 6.13 -7.59
C ASP A 32 -3.19 4.65 -7.17
N ARG A 33 -2.09 3.90 -7.30
CA ARG A 33 -2.04 2.47 -6.94
C ARG A 33 -1.93 2.28 -5.43
N VAL A 34 -1.19 3.14 -4.74
CA VAL A 34 -1.18 3.18 -3.27
C VAL A 34 -2.56 3.57 -2.74
N HIS A 35 -3.23 4.55 -3.35
CA HIS A 35 -4.58 4.95 -2.99
C HIS A 35 -5.55 3.78 -3.14
N ALA A 36 -5.60 3.14 -4.31
CA ALA A 36 -6.46 1.98 -4.55
C ALA A 36 -6.21 0.83 -3.56
N LEU A 37 -4.95 0.56 -3.21
CA LEU A 37 -4.59 -0.41 -2.18
C LEU A 37 -5.18 -0.06 -0.81
N VAL A 38 -5.03 1.20 -0.38
CA VAL A 38 -5.54 1.65 0.92
C VAL A 38 -7.07 1.65 0.97
N GLU A 39 -7.73 2.07 -0.11
CA GLU A 39 -9.18 1.98 -0.23
C GLU A 39 -9.64 0.53 -0.04
N ARG A 40 -9.03 -0.40 -0.79
CA ARG A 40 -9.43 -1.80 -0.72
C ARG A 40 -9.13 -2.43 0.63
N PHE A 41 -8.02 -2.07 1.27
CA PHE A 41 -7.66 -2.54 2.61
C PHE A 41 -8.73 -2.17 3.65
N TYR A 42 -9.19 -0.92 3.66
CA TYR A 42 -10.23 -0.52 4.62
C TYR A 42 -11.62 -1.00 4.23
N ASP A 43 -11.92 -1.19 2.93
CA ASP A 43 -13.17 -1.83 2.51
C ASP A 43 -13.22 -3.28 3.01
N LEU A 44 -12.15 -4.05 2.80
CA LEU A 44 -12.03 -5.42 3.29
C LEU A 44 -12.17 -5.49 4.81
N MET A 45 -11.49 -4.60 5.54
CA MET A 45 -11.58 -4.55 7.00
C MET A 45 -13.02 -4.34 7.50
N ASP A 46 -13.82 -3.55 6.80
CA ASP A 46 -15.21 -3.24 7.20
C ASP A 46 -16.21 -4.33 6.74
N LEU A 47 -15.95 -4.98 5.61
CA LEU A 47 -16.87 -5.92 4.98
C LEU A 47 -16.66 -7.39 5.39
N GLU A 48 -15.42 -7.80 5.63
CA GLU A 48 -15.09 -9.21 5.79
C GLU A 48 -15.12 -9.65 7.26
N PRO A 49 -15.95 -10.65 7.65
CA PRO A 49 -16.00 -11.15 9.02
C PRO A 49 -14.66 -11.66 9.55
N ALA A 50 -13.76 -12.09 8.66
CA ALA A 50 -12.42 -12.55 9.01
C ALA A 50 -11.55 -11.47 9.69
N TYR A 51 -11.89 -10.18 9.52
CA TYR A 51 -11.13 -9.04 10.04
C TYR A 51 -11.85 -8.30 11.18
N ALA A 52 -12.83 -8.95 11.83
CA ALA A 52 -13.67 -8.32 12.83
C ALA A 52 -12.90 -7.81 14.08
N GLU A 53 -11.86 -8.52 14.54
CA GLU A 53 -11.08 -8.10 15.71
C GLU A 53 -10.25 -6.85 15.38
N LEU A 54 -9.65 -6.83 14.19
CA LEU A 54 -8.96 -5.66 13.67
C LEU A 54 -9.91 -4.47 13.53
N ARG A 55 -11.10 -4.70 12.96
CA ARG A 55 -12.11 -3.64 12.79
C ARG A 55 -12.60 -3.09 14.12
N ALA A 56 -12.77 -3.94 15.13
CA ALA A 56 -13.15 -3.54 16.48
C ALA A 56 -12.08 -2.71 17.21
N ALA A 57 -10.80 -2.84 16.82
CA ALA A 57 -9.73 -1.99 17.33
C ALA A 57 -9.72 -0.57 16.72
N HIS A 58 -10.57 -0.30 15.72
CA HIS A 58 -10.74 1.01 15.10
C HIS A 58 -11.97 1.75 15.65
N GLY A 59 -12.03 3.07 15.43
CA GLY A 59 -13.19 3.89 15.81
C GLY A 59 -14.45 3.54 15.01
N SER A 60 -15.54 4.29 15.26
CA SER A 60 -16.81 4.11 14.54
C SER A 60 -16.68 4.36 13.04
N ASP A 61 -15.77 5.25 12.63
CA ASP A 61 -15.47 5.58 11.24
C ASP A 61 -13.98 5.35 10.91
N LEU A 62 -13.71 5.03 9.65
CA LEU A 62 -12.40 4.70 9.10
C LEU A 62 -11.80 5.82 8.23
N ALA A 63 -12.55 6.87 7.88
CA ALA A 63 -12.11 7.87 6.90
C ALA A 63 -10.76 8.52 7.27
N SER A 64 -10.57 8.90 8.54
CA SER A 64 -9.31 9.49 9.00
C SER A 64 -8.15 8.49 8.97
N ALA A 65 -8.40 7.21 9.30
CA ALA A 65 -7.40 6.15 9.30
C ALA A 65 -6.97 5.79 7.87
N ARG A 66 -7.94 5.73 6.95
CA ARG A 66 -7.78 5.57 5.50
C ARG A 66 -6.84 6.62 4.93
N GLN A 67 -7.18 7.90 5.12
CA GLN A 67 -6.37 9.00 4.60
C GLN A 67 -4.93 9.01 5.17
N LYS A 68 -4.78 8.74 6.47
CA LYS A 68 -3.46 8.71 7.14
C LYS A 68 -2.61 7.54 6.66
N LEU A 69 -3.19 6.36 6.46
CA LEU A 69 -2.46 5.21 5.95
C LEU A 69 -1.99 5.46 4.51
N PHE A 70 -2.84 6.03 3.65
CA PHE A 70 -2.43 6.43 2.30
C PHE A 70 -1.23 7.36 2.33
N TRP A 71 -1.30 8.47 3.08
CA TRP A 71 -0.18 9.40 3.20
C TRP A 71 1.09 8.75 3.77
N PHE A 72 0.92 7.83 4.72
CA PHE A 72 2.03 7.10 5.30
C PHE A 72 2.68 6.17 4.27
N LEU A 73 1.90 5.38 3.54
CA LEU A 73 2.41 4.42 2.56
C LEU A 73 3.07 5.09 1.36
N CYS A 74 2.60 6.27 0.92
CA CYS A 74 3.29 7.03 -0.12
C CYS A 74 4.76 7.29 0.26
N GLY A 75 5.02 7.85 1.45
CA GLY A 75 6.39 8.11 1.91
C GLY A 75 7.15 6.83 2.26
N TRP A 76 6.49 5.89 2.95
CA TRP A 76 7.13 4.64 3.40
C TRP A 76 7.61 3.75 2.25
N LEU A 77 6.92 3.78 1.10
CA LEU A 77 7.33 3.07 -0.11
C LEU A 77 8.40 3.81 -0.93
N GLY A 78 8.86 4.99 -0.48
CA GLY A 78 9.86 5.81 -1.16
C GLY A 78 9.29 6.83 -2.15
N GLY A 79 8.01 7.16 -2.03
CA GLY A 79 7.34 8.25 -2.77
C GLY A 79 7.27 9.56 -1.96
N PRO A 80 6.30 10.44 -2.25
CA PRO A 80 6.14 11.71 -1.56
C PRO A 80 5.85 11.59 -0.06
N ASP A 81 6.53 12.40 0.76
CA ASP A 81 6.43 12.42 2.24
C ASP A 81 5.17 13.12 2.77
N HIS A 82 3.99 12.71 2.29
CA HIS A 82 2.71 13.33 2.66
C HIS A 82 2.43 13.28 4.16
N TYR A 83 2.77 12.17 4.82
CA TYR A 83 2.53 12.01 6.25
C TYR A 83 3.48 12.89 7.07
N GLN A 84 4.78 12.82 6.78
CA GLN A 84 5.80 13.51 7.58
C GLN A 84 5.69 15.03 7.44
N SER A 85 5.37 15.54 6.24
CA SER A 85 5.11 16.97 6.02
C SER A 85 3.95 17.52 6.86
N ARG A 86 2.98 16.67 7.23
CA ARG A 86 1.77 17.06 7.99
C ARG A 86 1.85 16.78 9.48
N PHE A 87 2.49 15.68 9.87
CA PHE A 87 2.45 15.15 11.24
C PHE A 87 3.84 14.98 11.88
N GLY A 88 4.90 15.36 11.18
CA GLY A 88 6.28 15.12 11.59
C GLY A 88 6.64 13.63 11.62
N HIS A 89 7.67 13.29 12.38
CA HIS A 89 8.19 11.92 12.46
C HIS A 89 7.08 10.88 12.74
N PRO A 90 7.02 9.73 12.04
CA PRO A 90 5.92 8.77 12.14
C PRO A 90 5.65 8.19 13.54
N ARG A 91 6.69 8.03 14.38
CA ARG A 91 6.58 7.57 15.79
C ARG A 91 5.52 6.45 15.97
N LEU A 92 5.55 5.45 15.08
CA LEU A 92 4.43 4.52 14.87
C LEU A 92 3.98 3.84 16.16
N ARG A 93 4.90 3.20 16.90
CA ARG A 93 4.56 2.50 18.15
C ARG A 93 3.89 3.42 19.18
N MET A 94 4.40 4.65 19.35
CA MET A 94 3.79 5.64 20.26
C MET A 94 2.35 5.97 19.85
N ARG A 95 2.08 6.12 18.54
CA ARG A 95 0.74 6.40 18.02
C ARG A 95 -0.20 5.19 18.06
N HIS A 96 0.34 3.98 18.18
CA HIS A 96 -0.44 2.74 18.31
C HIS A 96 -0.66 2.31 19.78
N MET A 97 0.04 2.90 20.75
CA MET A 97 -0.15 2.61 22.18
C MET A 97 -1.58 2.81 22.72
N PRO A 98 -2.40 3.75 22.23
CA PRO A 98 -3.78 3.91 22.70
C PRO A 98 -4.72 2.73 22.35
N PHE A 99 -4.33 1.84 21.44
CA PHE A 99 -5.15 0.72 20.99
C PHE A 99 -4.69 -0.59 21.62
N SER A 100 -5.59 -1.57 21.78
CA SER A 100 -5.22 -2.91 22.27
C SER A 100 -4.82 -3.79 21.08
N ILE A 101 -3.52 -4.02 20.89
CA ILE A 101 -3.00 -4.76 19.72
C ILE A 101 -2.29 -6.03 20.20
N GLY A 102 -2.92 -7.17 19.97
CA GLY A 102 -2.39 -8.51 20.20
C GLY A 102 -2.08 -9.26 18.90
N ILE A 103 -1.94 -10.58 19.02
CA ILE A 103 -1.62 -11.50 17.91
C ILE A 103 -2.73 -11.51 16.86
N LYS A 104 -3.99 -11.61 17.29
CA LYS A 104 -5.15 -11.64 16.37
C LYS A 104 -5.26 -10.37 15.54
N GLU A 105 -5.15 -9.20 16.16
CA GLU A 105 -5.25 -7.93 15.44
C GLU A 105 -4.10 -7.74 14.45
N ARG A 106 -2.87 -8.12 14.84
CA ARG A 106 -1.71 -8.15 13.94
C ARG A 106 -1.95 -9.08 12.75
N ASP A 107 -2.36 -10.32 13.00
CA ASP A 107 -2.53 -11.32 11.95
C ASP A 107 -3.64 -10.93 10.98
N GLN A 108 -4.76 -10.40 11.49
CA GLN A 108 -5.83 -9.86 10.67
C GLN A 108 -5.38 -8.64 9.86
N TRP A 109 -4.56 -7.75 10.43
CA TRP A 109 -4.01 -6.59 9.69
C TRP A 109 -3.17 -7.04 8.51
N VAL A 110 -2.24 -7.97 8.74
CA VAL A 110 -1.36 -8.45 7.66
C VAL A 110 -2.14 -9.28 6.64
N ALA A 111 -3.09 -10.12 7.07
CA ALA A 111 -3.93 -10.88 6.16
C ALA A 111 -4.81 -9.98 5.28
N CYS A 112 -5.41 -8.93 5.87
CA CYS A 112 -6.22 -7.95 5.15
C CYS A 112 -5.38 -7.17 4.14
N MET A 113 -4.19 -6.69 4.53
CA MET A 113 -3.26 -6.00 3.63
C MET A 113 -2.79 -6.93 2.49
N ASP A 114 -2.48 -8.19 2.81
CA ASP A 114 -2.08 -9.19 1.82
C ASP A 114 -3.19 -9.48 0.80
N GLN A 115 -4.44 -9.61 1.26
CA GLN A 115 -5.60 -9.76 0.37
C GLN A 115 -5.78 -8.50 -0.50
N ALA A 116 -5.74 -7.30 0.09
CA ALA A 116 -5.86 -6.03 -0.65
C ALA A 116 -4.78 -5.89 -1.73
N MET A 117 -3.52 -6.26 -1.43
CA MET A 117 -2.44 -6.28 -2.41
C MET A 117 -2.72 -7.25 -3.56
N GLY A 118 -3.27 -8.43 -3.26
CA GLY A 118 -3.67 -9.40 -4.28
C GLY A 118 -4.77 -8.89 -5.20
N GLU A 119 -5.83 -8.35 -4.62
CA GLU A 119 -7.01 -7.89 -5.38
C GLU A 119 -6.75 -6.62 -6.18
N THR A 120 -5.85 -5.75 -5.70
CA THR A 120 -5.45 -4.55 -6.45
C THR A 120 -4.35 -4.81 -7.47
N GLY A 121 -3.80 -6.03 -7.54
CA GLY A 121 -2.80 -6.41 -8.54
C GLY A 121 -1.40 -5.86 -8.26
N VAL A 122 -0.98 -5.85 -6.99
CA VAL A 122 0.43 -5.61 -6.63
C VAL A 122 1.27 -6.77 -7.18
N PRO A 123 2.39 -6.51 -7.89
CA PRO A 123 3.24 -7.55 -8.46
C PRO A 123 3.66 -8.59 -7.41
N THR A 124 3.62 -9.88 -7.75
CA THR A 124 3.82 -10.99 -6.79
C THR A 124 5.12 -10.89 -6.00
N ASP A 125 6.22 -10.55 -6.66
CA ASP A 125 7.54 -10.42 -6.01
C ASP A 125 7.55 -9.26 -5.01
N LEU A 126 6.92 -8.13 -5.38
CA LEU A 126 6.78 -6.99 -4.49
C LEU A 126 5.86 -7.32 -3.32
N ARG A 127 4.69 -7.93 -3.59
CA ARG A 127 3.72 -8.35 -2.57
C ARG A 127 4.38 -9.27 -1.53
N THR A 128 5.23 -10.20 -1.95
CA THR A 128 5.96 -11.10 -1.05
C THR A 128 6.87 -10.30 -0.09
N ARG A 129 7.70 -9.40 -0.63
CA ARG A 129 8.61 -8.55 0.16
C ARG A 129 7.84 -7.59 1.09
N LEU A 130 6.75 -7.01 0.60
CA LEU A 130 5.90 -6.12 1.38
C LEU A 130 5.22 -6.87 2.51
N LYS A 131 4.70 -8.08 2.28
CA LYS A 131 4.09 -8.91 3.33
C LYS A 131 5.06 -9.19 4.48
N GLU A 132 6.32 -9.52 4.18
CA GLU A 132 7.36 -9.72 5.19
C GLU A 132 7.65 -8.42 5.97
N SER A 133 7.81 -7.31 5.26
CA SER A 133 8.07 -5.98 5.85
C SER A 133 6.92 -5.51 6.74
N PHE A 134 5.69 -5.73 6.28
CA PHE A 134 4.47 -5.44 7.02
C PHE A 134 4.34 -6.33 8.25
N MET A 135 4.66 -7.62 8.16
CA MET A 135 4.63 -8.52 9.32
C MET A 135 5.60 -8.03 10.41
N GLY A 136 6.83 -7.70 10.06
CA GLY A 136 7.80 -7.17 11.03
C GLY A 136 7.33 -5.86 11.67
N THR A 137 6.77 -4.95 10.88
CA THR A 137 6.24 -3.67 11.38
C THR A 137 5.02 -3.87 12.28
N ALA A 138 4.07 -4.70 11.87
CA ALA A 138 2.84 -5.00 12.61
C ALA A 138 3.15 -5.74 13.92
N ASP A 139 4.10 -6.67 13.91
CA ASP A 139 4.53 -7.35 15.14
C ASP A 139 5.17 -6.37 16.12
N TRP A 140 6.00 -5.44 15.63
CA TRP A 140 6.53 -4.34 16.43
C TRP A 140 5.46 -3.36 16.94
N MET A 141 4.25 -3.33 16.38
CA MET A 141 3.16 -2.49 16.88
C MET A 141 2.44 -3.09 18.09
N ARG A 142 2.56 -4.41 18.32
CA ARG A 142 1.88 -5.09 19.41
C ARG A 142 2.24 -4.50 20.77
N ASN A 143 1.23 -4.35 21.61
CA ASN A 143 1.35 -3.77 22.95
C ASN A 143 0.59 -4.57 24.01
N ARG A 144 -0.15 -5.60 23.61
CA ARG A 144 -0.76 -6.58 24.50
C ARG A 144 0.06 -7.88 24.49
N ALA A 145 0.50 -8.30 25.68
CA ALA A 145 1.07 -9.61 25.87
C ALA A 145 -0.02 -10.68 25.71
N GLY A 146 0.28 -11.77 25.00
CA GLY A 146 -0.66 -12.86 24.76
C GLY A 146 -0.17 -13.80 23.67
N ALA A 147 -0.40 -15.11 23.88
CA ALA A 147 -0.02 -16.25 23.05
C ALA A 147 -0.71 -16.29 21.68
#